data_AF-A0A9Q1A3A9-F1
#
_entry.id   AF-A0A9Q1A3A9-F1
#
_cell.length_a   1.000
_cell.length_b   1.000
_cell.length_c   1.000
_cell.angle_alpha   90.00
_cell.angle_beta   90.00
_cell.angle_gamma   90.00
#
_symmetry.space_group_name_H-M   'P 1'
#
loop_
_entity.id
_entity.type
_entity.pdbx_description
1 polymer ?
#
loop_
_entity_poly.entity_id
_entity_poly.type
_entity_poly.pdbx_seq_one_letter_code
_entity_poly.pdbx_strand_id
1 'polypeptide(L)' 'MGQVDYKEWAANKNFHVGDTLVFNYNNQFHNVKQVTQQGFESCNATSPIATYTNGSDTVTLEKHGHFYFIYGYP' A
#
# COMPACT_ATOMS: atom_id res chain seq x y z
N MET A 1 -3.65 -16.76 -10.80
CA MET A 1 -3.65 -15.29 -10.64
C MET A 1 -2.31 -14.78 -11.14
N GLY A 2 -2.31 -13.88 -12.11
CA GLY A 2 -1.06 -13.37 -12.70
C GLY A 2 -0.27 -12.55 -11.68
N GLN A 3 1.05 -12.58 -11.79
CA GLN A 3 1.94 -11.73 -11.01
C GLN A 3 1.78 -10.29 -11.53
N VAL A 4 1.19 -9.42 -10.71
CA VAL A 4 1.07 -7.99 -11.02
C VAL A 4 2.32 -7.29 -10.51
N ASP A 5 3.01 -6.56 -11.40
CA ASP A 5 4.11 -5.69 -10.99
C ASP A 5 3.56 -4.34 -10.52
N TYR A 6 3.42 -4.20 -9.21
CA TYR A 6 2.95 -2.95 -8.60
C TYR A 6 3.97 -1.80 -8.70
N LYS A 7 5.26 -2.09 -8.94
CA LYS A 7 6.26 -1.04 -9.21
C LYS A 7 6.02 -0.44 -10.58
N GLU A 8 5.78 -1.28 -11.60
CA GLU A 8 5.42 -0.81 -12.93
C GLU A 8 4.08 -0.08 -12.94
N TRP A 9 3.07 -0.59 -12.22
CA TRP A 9 1.79 0.09 -12.07
C TRP A 9 1.95 1.52 -11.51
N ALA A 10 2.76 1.67 -10.45
CA ALA A 10 2.99 2.95 -9.82
C ALA A 10 3.80 3.91 -10.73
N ALA A 11 4.79 3.39 -11.45
CA ALA A 11 5.64 4.18 -12.35
C ALA A 11 4.85 4.81 -13.53
N ASN A 12 3.74 4.19 -13.92
CA ASN A 12 2.88 4.66 -15.00
C ASN A 12 1.77 5.64 -14.53
N LYS A 13 1.87 6.17 -13.31
CA LYS A 13 0.89 7.08 -12.71
C LYS A 13 1.58 8.33 -12.16
N ASN A 14 0.89 9.47 -12.28
CA ASN A 14 1.29 10.71 -11.62
C ASN A 14 0.36 10.93 -10.42
N PHE A 15 0.92 10.83 -9.21
CA PHE A 15 0.18 11.02 -7.97
C PHE A 15 0.37 12.45 -7.45
N HIS A 16 -0.73 13.08 -7.04
CA HIS A 16 -0.76 14.42 -6.47
C HIS A 16 -1.32 14.39 -5.05
N VAL A 17 -1.04 15.46 -4.30
CA VAL A 17 -1.67 15.66 -3.00
C VAL A 17 -3.18 15.79 -3.19
N GLY A 18 -3.93 15.03 -2.39
CA GLY A 18 -5.39 14.92 -2.49
C GLY A 18 -5.88 13.74 -3.32
N ASP A 19 -5.00 13.07 -4.10
CA ASP A 19 -5.38 11.84 -4.79
C ASP A 19 -5.65 10.71 -3.81
N THR A 20 -6.44 9.73 -4.24
CA THR A 20 -6.85 8.58 -3.43
C THR A 20 -6.41 7.27 -4.06
N LEU A 21 -5.80 6.40 -3.26
CA LEU A 21 -5.51 5.02 -3.60
C LEU A 21 -6.64 4.12 -3.08
N VAL A 22 -7.17 3.26 -3.95
CA VAL A 22 -8.20 2.28 -3.59
C VAL A 22 -7.60 0.87 -3.68
N PHE A 23 -7.54 0.18 -2.55
CA PHE A 23 -7.04 -1.18 -2.43
C PHE A 23 -8.22 -2.15 -2.36
N ASN A 24 -8.47 -2.86 -3.46
CA ASN A 24 -9.51 -3.89 -3.51
C ASN A 24 -8.86 -5.28 -3.44
N TYR A 25 -9.24 -6.07 -2.43
CA TYR A 25 -8.69 -7.39 -2.19
C TYR A 25 -9.64 -8.25 -1.34
N ASN A 26 -9.45 -9.58 -1.38
CA ASN A 26 -10.13 -10.45 -0.44
C ASN A 26 -9.49 -10.31 0.96
N ASN A 27 -10.23 -9.68 1.88
CA ASN A 27 -9.78 -9.40 3.24
C ASN A 27 -9.57 -10.63 4.14
N GLN A 28 -10.00 -11.83 3.69
CA GLN A 28 -9.69 -13.09 4.37
C GLN A 28 -8.24 -13.53 4.13
N PHE A 29 -7.60 -13.07 3.06
CA PHE A 29 -6.25 -13.50 2.65
C PHE A 29 -5.23 -12.36 2.65
N HIS A 30 -5.67 -11.12 2.56
CA HIS A 30 -4.79 -9.97 2.39
C HIS A 30 -5.17 -8.84 3.34
N ASN A 31 -4.17 -8.00 3.61
CA ASN A 31 -4.32 -6.71 4.25
C ASN A 31 -3.36 -5.73 3.58
N VAL A 32 -3.50 -4.45 3.87
CA VAL A 32 -2.57 -3.41 3.43
C VAL A 32 -1.98 -2.75 4.65
N LYS A 33 -0.67 -2.62 4.68
CA LYS A 33 0.06 -1.92 5.74
C LYS A 33 0.88 -0.81 5.11
N GLN A 34 0.68 0.40 5.60
CA GLN A 34 1.57 1.52 5.31
C GLN A 34 2.81 1.40 6.19
N VAL A 35 4.00 1.53 5.59
CA VAL A 35 5.28 1.36 6.27
C VAL A 35 6.24 2.50 5.92
N THR A 36 7.36 2.56 6.64
CA THR A 36 8.49 3.41 6.27
C THR A 36 9.18 2.86 5.02
N GLN A 37 10.04 3.67 4.37
CA GLN A 37 10.88 3.21 3.27
C GLN A 37 11.69 1.96 3.66
N GLN A 38 12.33 1.99 4.84
CA GLN A 38 13.09 0.85 5.35
C GLN A 38 12.20 -0.39 5.54
N GLY A 39 10.98 -0.21 6.07
CA GLY A 39 10.01 -1.30 6.23
C GLY A 39 9.57 -1.89 4.89
N PHE A 40 9.47 -1.08 3.84
CA PHE A 40 9.18 -1.55 2.48
C PHE A 40 10.36 -2.34 1.89
N GLU A 41 11.57 -1.80 1.97
CA GLU A 41 12.79 -2.43 1.43
C GLU A 41 13.10 -3.77 2.11
N SER A 42 12.84 -3.88 3.42
CA SER A 42 13.06 -5.11 4.18
C SER A 42 11.83 -6.01 4.31
N CYS A 43 10.72 -5.68 3.64
CA CYS A 43 9.42 -6.35 3.81
C CYS A 43 8.97 -6.50 5.28
N ASN A 44 9.27 -5.51 6.12
CA ASN A 44 8.93 -5.53 7.55
C ASN A 44 7.56 -4.88 7.81
N ALA A 45 6.60 -5.72 8.20
CA ALA A 45 5.22 -5.36 8.53
C ALA A 45 4.91 -5.36 10.04
N THR A 46 5.91 -5.44 10.93
CA THR A 46 5.71 -5.59 12.38
C THR A 46 5.37 -4.28 13.08
N SER A 47 5.81 -3.14 12.56
CA SER A 47 5.52 -1.80 13.09
C SER A 47 5.04 -0.87 11.98
N PRO A 48 3.83 -1.11 11.44
CA PRO A 48 3.29 -0.27 10.37
C PRO A 48 2.90 1.11 10.90
N ILE A 49 2.97 2.10 10.00
CA ILE A 49 2.43 3.45 10.22
C ILE A 49 0.90 3.38 10.31
N ALA A 50 0.28 2.58 9.44
CA ALA A 50 -1.17 2.35 9.41
C ALA A 50 -1.48 0.94 8.88
N THR A 51 -2.61 0.37 9.32
CA THR A 51 -3.09 -0.95 8.88
C THR A 51 -4.52 -0.84 8.37
N TYR A 52 -4.78 -1.48 7.23
CA TYR A 52 -6.05 -1.49 6.51
C TYR A 52 -6.47 -2.93 6.24
N THR A 53 -7.74 -3.26 6.50
CA THR A 53 -8.24 -4.65 6.52
C THR A 53 -9.66 -4.80 5.96
N ASN A 54 -10.24 -3.76 5.37
CA ASN A 54 -11.63 -3.82 4.92
C ASN A 54 -11.80 -4.62 3.62
N GLY A 55 -10.76 -4.68 2.78
CA GLY A 55 -10.81 -5.33 1.45
C GLY A 55 -11.29 -4.39 0.34
N SER A 56 -11.62 -3.15 0.68
CA SER A 56 -11.90 -2.05 -0.23
C SER A 56 -11.43 -0.74 0.43
N ASP A 57 -10.17 -0.73 0.81
CA ASP A 57 -9.59 0.32 1.65
C ASP A 57 -9.23 1.54 0.79
N THR A 58 -9.53 2.71 1.32
CA THR A 58 -9.35 3.99 0.64
C THR A 58 -8.33 4.83 1.41
N VAL A 59 -7.25 5.22 0.75
CA VAL A 59 -6.14 5.99 1.36
C VAL A 59 -5.91 7.27 0.57
N THR A 60 -6.09 8.42 1.21
CA THR A 60 -5.82 9.73 0.61
C THR A 60 -4.36 10.14 0.80
N LEU A 61 -3.74 10.66 -0.24
CA LEU A 61 -2.36 11.18 -0.22
C LEU A 61 -2.37 12.63 0.27
N GLU A 62 -2.35 12.81 1.60
CA GLU A 62 -2.55 14.14 2.22
C GLU A 62 -1.34 15.07 2.16
N LYS A 63 -0.15 14.54 1.85
CA LYS A 63 1.10 15.29 1.85
C LYS A 63 2.02 14.86 0.73
N HIS A 64 2.94 15.75 0.36
CA HIS A 64 4.02 15.40 -0.55
C HIS A 64 4.97 14.36 0.07
N GLY A 65 5.60 13.57 -0.79
CA GLY A 65 6.61 12.57 -0.42
C GLY A 65 6.21 11.16 -0.81
N HIS A 66 7.01 10.19 -0.36
CA HIS A 66 6.80 8.80 -0.67
C HIS A 66 5.92 8.11 0.37
N PHE A 67 4.98 7.33 -0.13
CA PHE A 67 4.13 6.44 0.65
C PHE A 67 4.45 5.01 0.23
N TYR A 68 4.70 4.15 1.21
CA TYR A 68 5.04 2.77 0.97
C TYR A 68 3.99 1.86 1.58
N PHE A 69 3.51 0.92 0.78
CA PHE A 69 2.48 -0.03 1.17
C PHE A 69 2.97 -1.44 0.87
N ILE A 70 2.79 -2.34 1.83
CA ILE A 70 3.06 -3.77 1.69
C ILE A 70 1.83 -4.55 2.14
N TYR A 71 1.68 -5.78 1.65
CA TYR A 71 0.85 -6.74 2.36
C TYR A 71 1.64 -7.22 3.58
N GLY A 72 0.97 -7.42 4.71
CA GLY A 72 1.63 -7.71 5.98
C GLY A 72 0.90 -8.75 6.82
N TYR A 73 0.21 -9.67 6.14
CA TYR A 73 -0.20 -10.96 6.70
C TYR A 73 1.07 -11.76 7.07
N PRO A 74 1.06 -12.59 8.13
CA PRO A 74 2.08 -13.61 8.35
C PRO A 74 2.25 -14.55 7.15
#